data_AF-A0AA51IN71-F1
#
_entry.id   AF-A0AA51IN71-F1
#
_cell.length_a   1.000
_cell.length_b   1.000
_cell.length_c   1.000
_cell.angle_alpha   90.00
_cell.angle_beta   90.00
_cell.angle_gamma   90.00
#
_symmetry.space_group_name_H-M   'P 1'
#
loop_
_entity.id
_entity.type
_entity.pdbx_description
1 polymer ?
#
loop_
_entity_poly.entity_id
_entity_poly.type
_entity_poly.pdbx_seq_one_letter_code
_entity_poly.pdbx_strand_id
1 'polypeptide(L)' 'RDDCLYENEDVLEALRRIPAHVVDERNFRMVRAIQLSMQKIVLPKEEWTKFEEDKLYLTPMVEQV' A
#
# COMPACT_ATOMS: atom_id res chain seq x y z
N ARG A 1 -0.23 0.83 6.03
CA ARG A 1 1.21 1.10 6.26
C ARG A 1 2.10 0.73 5.08
N ASP A 2 1.99 -0.49 4.57
CA ASP A 2 2.93 -1.06 3.59
C ASP A 2 2.96 -0.33 2.23
N ASP A 3 1.87 0.37 1.87
CA ASP A 3 1.83 1.23 0.67
C ASP A 3 2.87 2.37 0.70
N CYS A 4 3.38 2.75 1.88
CA CYS A 4 4.34 3.85 2.06
C CYS A 4 5.81 3.40 2.16
N LEU A 5 6.12 2.12 1.95
CA LEU A 5 7.51 1.63 1.95
C LEU A 5 8.29 2.19 0.75
N TYR A 6 9.58 2.47 0.95
CA TYR A 6 10.48 2.80 -0.14
C TYR A 6 10.78 1.55 -0.96
N GLU A 7 10.60 1.62 -2.29
CA GLU A 7 10.81 0.50 -3.20
C GLU A 7 12.30 0.24 -3.45
N ASN A 8 12.98 -0.36 -2.48
CA ASN A 8 14.32 -0.95 -2.65
C ASN A 8 14.23 -2.34 -3.31
N GLU A 9 15.39 -2.98 -3.55
CA GLU A 9 15.45 -4.30 -4.20
C GLU A 9 14.61 -5.36 -3.49
N ASP A 10 14.64 -5.41 -2.15
CA ASP A 10 13.88 -6.37 -1.35
C ASP A 10 12.36 -6.17 -1.47
N VAL A 11 11.92 -4.91 -1.44
CA VAL A 11 10.50 -4.55 -1.59
C VAL A 11 10.01 -4.86 -3.00
N LEU A 12 10.82 -4.60 -4.02
CA LEU A 12 10.48 -4.94 -5.41
C LEU A 12 10.33 -6.44 -5.62
N GLU A 13 11.22 -7.24 -5.02
CA GLU A 13 11.13 -8.70 -5.07
C GLU A 13 9.93 -9.22 -4.27
N ALA A 14 9.65 -8.65 -3.09
CA ALA A 14 8.46 -8.99 -2.30
C ALA A 14 7.17 -8.70 -3.08
N LEU A 15 7.09 -7.56 -3.79
CA LEU A 15 5.98 -7.21 -4.66
C LEU A 15 5.80 -8.20 -5.82
N ARG A 16 6.88 -8.77 -6.36
CA ARG A 16 6.79 -9.83 -7.38
C ARG A 16 6.24 -11.15 -6.84
N ARG A 17 6.46 -11.45 -5.56
CA ARG A 17 6.10 -12.74 -4.93
C ARG A 17 4.66 -12.80 -4.43
N ILE A 18 4.04 -11.66 -4.14
CA ILE A 18 2.64 -11.62 -3.66
C ILE A 18 1.63 -11.86 -4.79
N PRO A 19 0.40 -12.29 -4.48
CA PRO A 19 -0.64 -12.48 -5.50
C PRO A 19 -0.95 -11.18 -6.26
N ALA A 20 -1.18 -11.30 -7.58
CA ALA A 20 -1.42 -10.15 -8.46
C ALA A 20 -2.59 -9.25 -8.00
N HIS A 21 -3.69 -9.82 -7.51
CA HIS A 21 -4.84 -9.03 -7.03
C HIS A 21 -4.47 -8.11 -5.86
N VAL A 22 -3.52 -8.51 -4.99
CA VAL A 22 -3.05 -7.67 -3.88
C VAL A 22 -2.23 -6.49 -4.39
N VAL A 23 -1.45 -6.71 -5.46
CA VAL A 23 -0.71 -5.66 -6.15
C VAL A 23 -1.68 -4.68 -6.81
N ASP A 24 -2.75 -5.16 -7.44
CA ASP A 24 -3.78 -4.33 -8.05
C ASP A 24 -4.51 -3.47 -7.00
N GLU A 25 -4.86 -4.06 -5.84
CA GLU A 25 -5.44 -3.32 -4.72
C GLU A 25 -4.50 -2.24 -4.17
N ARG A 26 -3.19 -2.55 -4.03
CA ARG A 26 -2.16 -1.56 -3.67
C ARG A 26 -2.14 -0.42 -4.69
N ASN A 27 -2.07 -0.74 -5.96
CA ASN A 27 -2.00 0.24 -7.05
C ASN A 27 -3.22 1.17 -7.03
N PHE A 28 -4.42 0.62 -6.81
CA PHE A 28 -5.63 1.43 -6.67
C PHE A 28 -5.55 2.39 -5.47
N ARG A 29 -5.10 1.92 -4.30
CA ARG A 29 -4.92 2.78 -3.12
C ARG A 29 -3.91 3.89 -3.37
N MET A 30 -2.79 3.60 -4.05
CA MET A 30 -1.77 4.58 -4.42
C MET A 30 -2.31 5.63 -5.39
N VAL A 31 -3.00 5.22 -6.47
CA VAL A 31 -3.62 6.14 -7.44
C VAL A 31 -4.60 7.07 -6.74
N ARG A 32 -5.46 6.53 -5.86
CA ARG A 32 -6.40 7.31 -5.05
C ARG A 32 -5.67 8.33 -4.17
N ALA A 33 -4.61 7.92 -3.46
CA ALA A 33 -3.83 8.80 -2.60
C ALA A 33 -3.13 9.92 -3.38
N ILE A 34 -2.59 9.61 -4.56
CA ILE A 34 -1.96 10.58 -5.46
C ILE A 34 -2.99 11.61 -5.94
N GLN A 35 -4.17 11.16 -6.38
CA GLN A 35 -5.24 12.06 -6.82
C GLN A 35 -5.66 13.05 -5.72
N LEU A 36 -5.85 12.57 -4.49
CA LEU A 36 -6.19 13.41 -3.33
C LEU A 36 -5.07 14.43 -3.04
N SER A 37 -3.81 13.99 -3.07
CA SER A 37 -2.63 14.84 -2.88
C SER A 37 -2.48 15.91 -3.96
N MET A 38 -2.80 15.58 -5.22
CA MET A 38 -2.83 16.54 -6.33
C MET A 38 -3.90 17.63 -6.10
N GLN A 39 -5.08 17.23 -5.61
CA GLN A 39 -6.20 18.13 -5.32
C GLN A 39 -6.07 18.88 -3.99
N LYS A 40 -5.06 18.55 -3.16
CA LYS A 40 -4.87 19.09 -1.81
C LYS A 40 -6.08 18.85 -0.89
N ILE A 41 -6.75 17.73 -1.08
CA ILE A 41 -7.84 17.27 -0.22
C ILE A 41 -7.46 15.95 0.45
N VAL A 42 -8.23 15.57 1.46
CA VAL A 42 -8.12 14.29 2.17
C VAL A 42 -9.42 13.52 2.06
N LEU A 43 -9.38 12.21 2.34
CA LEU A 43 -10.59 11.41 2.41
C LEU A 43 -11.53 11.93 3.52
N PRO A 44 -12.85 11.72 3.38
CA PRO A 44 -13.79 11.76 4.50
C PRO A 44 -13.31 10.87 5.66
N LYS A 45 -13.61 11.28 6.90
CA LYS A 45 -13.08 10.64 8.11
C LYS A 45 -13.53 9.18 8.25
N GLU A 46 -14.72 8.87 7.74
CA GLU A 46 -15.33 7.53 7.74
C GLU A 46 -14.57 6.55 6.85
N GLU A 47 -13.82 7.04 5.86
CA GLU A 47 -13.02 6.23 4.92
C GLU A 47 -11.54 6.13 5.34
N TRP A 48 -11.15 6.71 6.49
CA TRP A 48 -9.79 6.58 6.98
C TRP A 48 -9.54 5.16 7.46
N THR A 49 -8.44 4.57 7.00
CA THR A 49 -7.99 3.27 7.49
C THR A 49 -7.82 3.33 9.00
N LYS A 50 -8.55 2.48 9.72
CA LYS A 50 -8.40 2.36 11.18
C LYS A 50 -7.13 1.61 11.52
N PHE A 51 -6.59 1.86 12.71
CA PHE A 51 -5.36 1.22 13.16
C PHE A 51 -5.50 -0.30 13.25
N GLU A 52 -6.65 -0.79 13.70
CA GLU A 52 -6.96 -2.21 13.86
C GLU A 52 -7.19 -2.93 12.51
N GLU A 53 -7.48 -2.18 11.45
CA GLU A 53 -7.80 -2.70 10.12
C GLU A 53 -6.58 -2.65 9.17
N ASP A 54 -5.48 -1.98 9.55
CA ASP A 54 -4.25 -1.87 8.75
C ASP A 54 -3.47 -3.20 8.74
N LYS A 55 -3.67 -3.98 7.68
CA LYS A 55 -3.00 -5.27 7.47
C LYS A 55 -1.64 -5.10 6.80
N LEU A 56 -0.65 -5.80 7.33
CA LEU A 56 0.71 -5.84 6.81
C LEU A 56 0.82 -6.87 5.68
N TYR A 57 0.31 -6.52 4.50
CA TYR A 57 0.23 -7.44 3.37
C TYR A 57 1.58 -7.68 2.67
N LEU A 58 2.56 -6.80 2.86
CA LEU A 58 3.87 -6.86 2.20
C LEU A 58 5.02 -7.10 3.18
N THR A 59 4.94 -6.53 4.40
CA THR A 59 6.00 -6.67 5.42
C THR A 59 6.46 -8.13 5.61
N PRO A 60 5.57 -9.13 5.77
CA PRO A 60 5.99 -10.52 5.98
C PRO A 60 6.73 -11.13 4.79
N MET A 61 6.52 -10.63 3.58
CA MET A 61 7.23 -11.08 2.39
C MET A 61 8.59 -10.40 2.25
N VAL A 62 8.68 -9.12 2.62
CA VAL A 62 9.97 -8.38 2.66
C VAL A 62 10.94 -9.03 3.65
N GLU A 63 10.45 -9.49 4.81
CA GLU A 63 11.27 -10.20 5.81
C GLU A 63 11.77 -11.58 5.34
N GLN A 64 11.24 -12.12 4.24
CA GLN A 64 11.63 -13.40 3.64
C GLN A 64 12.48 -13.26 2.37
N VAL A 65 12.76 -12.03 1.93
CA VAL A 65 13.69 -11.73 0.84
C VAL A 65 15.08 -11.53 1.42
#